data_AF-A0A970DGM4-F1
#
_entry.id   AF-A0A970DGM4-F1
#
_cell.length_a   1.000
_cell.length_b   1.000
_cell.length_c   1.000
_cell.angle_alpha   90.00
_cell.angle_beta   90.00
_cell.angle_gamma   90.00
#
_symmetry.space_group_name_H-M   'P 1'
#
loop_
_entity.id
_entity.type
_entity.pdbx_description
1 polymer ?
#
loop_
_entity_poly.entity_id
_entity_poly.type
_entity_poly.pdbx_seq_one_letter_code
_entity_poly.pdbx_strand_id
1 'polypeptide(L)'
;LKDAGVKKVAIPAKGKKSKARSELEKSRWFRSLVRWRAGSEAKISLLKRKYGLDRSLSRGHSGTITWVGWGILTYNLLNAVRYT
;
A
#
# COMPACT_ATOMS: atom_id res chain seq x y z
N LEU A 1 -7.89 17.69 7.09
CA LEU A 1 -7.05 16.55 7.55
C LEU A 1 -6.51 16.78 8.95
N LYS A 2 -5.82 17.90 9.21
CA LYS A 2 -5.43 18.26 10.57
C LYS A 2 -6.63 18.49 11.48
N ASP A 3 -7.69 19.11 10.95
CA ASP A 3 -8.95 19.33 11.66
C ASP A 3 -9.72 18.03 11.93
N ALA A 4 -9.36 16.94 11.24
CA ALA A 4 -9.85 15.58 11.50
C ALA A 4 -8.94 14.80 12.48
N GLY A 5 -8.03 15.48 13.19
CA GLY A 5 -7.13 14.87 14.17
C GLY A 5 -5.91 14.14 13.58
N VAL A 6 -5.65 14.23 12.28
CA VAL A 6 -4.52 13.53 11.65
C VAL A 6 -3.19 14.19 12.01
N LYS A 7 -2.40 13.51 12.84
CA LYS A 7 -1.11 14.00 13.39
C LYS A 7 -0.05 14.26 12.32
N LYS A 8 0.04 13.40 11.28
CA LYS A 8 1.06 13.49 10.22
C LYS A 8 0.43 13.23 8.87
N VAL A 9 0.57 14.19 7.95
CA VAL A 9 0.05 14.10 6.57
C VAL A 9 1.23 14.12 5.61
N ALA A 10 1.39 13.05 4.83
CA ALA A 10 2.51 12.86 3.90
C ALA A 10 2.06 12.83 2.43
N ILE A 11 1.35 13.87 1.99
CA ILE A 11 0.92 14.05 0.59
C ILE A 11 1.95 14.92 -0.11
N PRO A 12 2.77 14.43 -1.06
CA PRO A 12 3.78 15.25 -1.75
C PRO A 12 3.15 16.39 -2.55
N ALA A 13 3.77 17.57 -2.53
CA ALA A 13 3.37 18.68 -3.39
C ALA A 13 3.80 18.42 -4.84
N LYS A 14 2.94 18.76 -5.80
CA LYS A 14 3.24 18.74 -7.23
C LYS A 14 3.85 20.10 -7.66
N GLY A 15 4.70 20.09 -8.68
CA GLY A 15 5.31 21.31 -9.24
C GLY A 15 6.43 21.92 -8.39
N LYS A 16 6.70 23.22 -8.58
CA LYS A 16 7.77 23.95 -7.90
C LYS A 16 7.43 24.11 -6.41
N LYS A 17 8.32 23.63 -5.55
CA LYS A 17 8.14 23.62 -4.09
C LYS A 17 8.78 24.84 -3.47
N SER A 18 8.15 25.40 -2.43
CA SER A 18 8.82 26.36 -1.55
C SER A 18 9.95 25.69 -0.76
N LYS A 19 10.87 26.50 -0.22
CA LYS A 19 11.98 25.99 0.62
C LYS A 19 11.47 25.21 1.83
N ALA A 20 10.54 25.81 2.58
CA ALA A 20 9.89 25.18 3.74
C ALA A 20 9.21 23.85 3.38
N ARG A 21 8.55 23.79 2.22
CA ARG A 21 7.92 22.54 1.76
C ARG A 21 8.95 21.48 1.43
N SER A 22 10.03 21.86 0.78
CA SER A 22 11.11 20.95 0.41
C SER A 22 11.80 20.36 1.64
N GLU A 23 12.00 21.16 2.70
CA GLU A 23 12.57 20.70 3.97
C GLU A 23 11.64 19.72 4.70
N LEU A 24 10.34 20.01 4.74
CA LEU A 24 9.33 19.11 5.30
C LEU A 24 9.33 17.75 4.58
N GLU A 25 9.35 17.73 3.24
CA GLU A 25 9.33 16.49 2.46
C GLU A 25 10.64 15.69 2.56
N LYS A 26 11.75 16.36 2.87
CA LYS A 26 13.05 15.72 3.17
C LYS A 26 13.12 15.13 4.57
N SER A 27 12.21 15.51 5.48
CA SER A 27 12.19 14.98 6.84
C SER A 27 12.02 13.46 6.86
N ARG A 28 12.64 12.82 7.86
CA ARG A 28 12.65 11.36 7.99
C ARG A 28 11.24 10.77 8.08
N TRP A 29 10.36 11.39 8.87
CA TRP A 29 8.99 10.89 9.06
C TRP A 29 8.16 10.99 7.78
N PHE A 30 8.33 12.07 7.00
CA PHE A 30 7.59 12.25 5.75
C PHE A 30 8.00 11.18 4.73
N ARG A 31 9.30 10.97 4.56
CA ARG A 31 9.84 9.95 3.64
C ARG A 31 9.43 8.53 4.07
N SER A 32 9.38 8.25 5.37
CA SER A 32 8.91 6.96 5.89
C SER A 32 7.45 6.69 5.53
N LEU A 33 6.55 7.66 5.72
CA LEU A 33 5.14 7.51 5.34
C LEU A 33 4.95 7.35 3.82
N VAL A 34 5.70 8.11 3.02
CA VAL A 34 5.64 7.97 1.55
C VAL A 34 6.13 6.59 1.10
N ARG A 35 7.23 6.08 1.68
CA ARG A 35 7.75 4.74 1.41
C ARG A 35 6.76 3.65 1.81
N TRP A 36 6.12 3.80 2.96
CA TRP A 36 5.08 2.87 3.41
C TRP A 36 3.89 2.81 2.44
N ARG A 37 3.42 3.97 1.95
CA ARG A 37 2.36 4.05 0.94
C ARG A 37 2.79 3.37 -0.37
N ALA A 38 3.97 3.71 -0.89
CA ALA A 38 4.49 3.09 -2.11
C ALA A 38 4.68 1.57 -1.96
N GLY A 39 5.11 1.10 -0.78
CA GLY A 39 5.22 -0.32 -0.47
C GLY A 39 3.87 -1.05 -0.50
N SER A 40 2.80 -0.39 -0.06
CA SER A 40 1.44 -0.93 -0.15
C SER A 40 0.98 -1.08 -1.60
N GLU A 41 1.25 -0.08 -2.45
CA GLU A 41 0.98 -0.15 -3.89
C GLU A 41 1.78 -1.27 -4.56
N ALA A 42 3.06 -1.40 -4.22
CA ALA A 42 3.91 -2.49 -4.71
C ALA A 42 3.37 -3.86 -4.30
N LYS A 43 2.87 -4.02 -3.07
CA LYS A 43 2.25 -5.25 -2.58
C LYS A 43 0.97 -5.58 -3.34
N ILE A 44 0.08 -4.61 -3.58
CA ILE A 44 -1.11 -4.80 -4.41
C ILE A 44 -0.70 -5.27 -5.80
N SER A 45 0.26 -4.59 -6.42
CA SER A 45 0.78 -4.94 -7.75
C SER A 45 1.34 -6.36 -7.82
N LEU A 46 2.07 -6.78 -6.78
CA LEU A 46 2.58 -8.15 -6.63
C LEU A 46 1.43 -9.16 -6.54
N LEU A 47 0.45 -8.91 -5.67
CA LEU A 47 -0.71 -9.78 -5.47
C LEU A 47 -1.49 -9.98 -6.79
N LYS A 48 -1.68 -8.91 -7.56
CA LYS A 48 -2.35 -9.00 -8.87
C LYS A 48 -1.55 -9.86 -9.86
N ARG A 49 -0.24 -9.62 -10.00
CA ARG A 49 0.60 -10.31 -11.00
C ARG A 49 1.00 -11.74 -10.64
N LYS A 50 1.20 -12.05 -9.35
CA LYS A 50 1.79 -13.32 -8.90
C LYS A 50 0.84 -14.19 -8.08
N TYR A 51 -0.24 -13.63 -7.55
CA TYR A 51 -1.20 -14.35 -6.70
C TYR A 51 -2.62 -14.38 -7.29
N GLY A 52 -2.76 -14.08 -8.59
CA GLY A 52 -4.04 -14.21 -9.29
C GLY A 52 -5.12 -13.21 -8.85
N LEU A 53 -4.76 -12.13 -8.16
CA LEU A 53 -5.74 -11.13 -7.70
C LEU A 53 -6.06 -10.05 -8.75
N ASP A 54 -5.57 -10.19 -9.99
CA ASP A 54 -5.96 -9.30 -11.08
C ASP A 54 -7.38 -9.58 -11.59
N ARG A 55 -7.82 -10.84 -11.53
CA ARG A 55 -9.16 -11.26 -11.91
C ARG A 55 -9.61 -12.45 -11.07
N SER A 56 -10.80 -12.38 -10.48
CA SER A 56 -11.45 -13.53 -9.86
C SER A 56 -11.94 -14.51 -10.91
N LEU A 57 -11.63 -15.80 -10.75
CA LEU A 57 -12.23 -16.88 -11.56
C LEU A 57 -13.57 -17.35 -10.98
N SER A 58 -13.85 -17.02 -9.71
CA SER A 58 -15.12 -17.29 -9.06
C SER A 58 -16.16 -16.21 -9.40
N ARG A 59 -17.41 -16.63 -9.61
CA ARG A 59 -18.52 -15.74 -9.98
C ARG A 59 -19.20 -15.11 -8.75
N GLY A 60 -19.71 -13.90 -8.93
CA GLY A 60 -20.45 -13.17 -7.89
C GLY A 60 -19.57 -12.56 -6.80
N HIS A 61 -20.20 -11.77 -5.94
CA HIS A 61 -19.52 -11.04 -4.86
C HIS A 61 -18.90 -12.00 -3.83
N SER A 62 -19.68 -12.99 -3.37
CA SER A 62 -19.20 -14.01 -2.42
C SER A 62 -18.03 -14.82 -2.99
N GLY A 63 -18.11 -15.20 -4.28
CA GLY A 63 -17.01 -15.87 -4.97
C GLY A 63 -15.75 -15.00 -5.03
N THR A 64 -15.90 -13.71 -5.33
CA THR A 64 -14.77 -12.76 -5.37
C THR A 64 -14.13 -12.57 -4.00
N ILE A 65 -14.92 -12.45 -2.94
CA ILE A 65 -14.40 -12.36 -1.56
C ILE A 65 -13.58 -13.61 -1.23
N THR A 66 -14.13 -14.79 -1.53
CA THR A 66 -13.45 -16.07 -1.28
C THR A 66 -12.13 -16.16 -2.06
N TRP A 67 -12.14 -15.77 -3.34
CA TRP A 67 -10.96 -15.74 -4.20
C TRP A 67 -9.85 -14.84 -3.63
N VAL A 68 -10.21 -13.62 -3.21
CA VAL A 68 -9.27 -12.68 -2.58
C VAL A 68 -8.72 -13.25 -1.27
N GLY A 69 -9.58 -13.82 -0.43
CA GLY A 69 -9.19 -14.45 0.82
C GLY A 69 -8.11 -15.52 0.64
N TRP A 70 -8.30 -16.42 -0.33
CA TRP A 70 -7.31 -17.46 -0.66
C TRP A 70 -5.98 -16.88 -1.17
N GLY A 71 -6.02 -15.86 -2.02
CA GLY A 71 -4.81 -15.20 -2.52
C GLY A 71 -4.01 -14.53 -1.39
N ILE A 72 -4.69 -13.85 -0.46
CA ILE A 72 -4.05 -13.24 0.72
C ILE A 72 -3.51 -14.30 1.68
N LEU A 73 -4.26 -15.37 1.95
CA LEU A 73 -3.80 -16.48 2.78
C LEU A 73 -2.52 -17.10 2.23
N THR A 74 -2.50 -17.40 0.94
CA THR A 74 -1.33 -17.97 0.25
C THR A 74 -0.12 -17.04 0.33
N TYR A 75 -0.33 -15.74 0.07
CA TYR A 75 0.74 -14.74 0.23
C TYR A 75 1.28 -14.72 1.65
N ASN A 76 0.42 -14.65 2.67
CA ASN A 76 0.85 -14.58 4.06
C ASN A 76 1.61 -15.85 4.48
N LEU A 77 1.15 -17.03 4.08
CA LEU A 77 1.81 -18.30 4.38
C LEU A 77 3.22 -18.37 3.78
N LEU A 78 3.38 -17.98 2.51
CA LEU A 78 4.69 -17.94 1.87
C LEU A 78 5.63 -16.92 2.52
N ASN A 79 5.13 -15.77 2.95
CA ASN A 79 5.96 -14.81 3.69
C ASN A 79 6.35 -15.36 5.06
N ALA A 80 5.45 -16.00 5.79
CA ALA A 80 5.76 -16.57 7.10
C ALA A 80 6.95 -17.53 7.01
N VAL A 81 6.91 -18.47 6.06
CA VAL A 81 7.99 -19.47 5.86
C VAL A 81 9.30 -18.83 5.37
N ARG A 82 9.24 -17.76 4.56
CA ARG A 82 10.45 -17.10 4.02
C ARG A 82 11.19 -16.23 5.02
N TYR A 83 10.52 -15.80 6.08
CA TYR A 83 11.07 -14.91 7.10
C TYR A 83 11.20 -15.59 8.47
N THR A 84 11.03 -16.92 8.52
CA THR A 84 11.52 -17.78 9.61
C THR A 84 12.85 -18.38 9.18
#